data_AF-A0A3D9CIL6-F1
#
_entry.id   AF-A0A3D9CIL6-F1
#
_cell.length_a   1.000
_cell.length_b   1.000
_cell.length_c   1.000
_cell.angle_alpha   90.00
_cell.angle_beta   90.00
_cell.angle_gamma   90.00
#
_symmetry.space_group_name_H-M   'P 1'
#
loop_
_entity.id
_entity.type
_entity.pdbx_description
1 polymer ?
#
loop_
_entity_poly.entity_id
_entity_poly.type
_entity_poly.pdbx_seq_one_letter_code
_entity_poly.pdbx_strand_id
1 'polypeptide(L)'
;MDIFILLDKYKSQNIVLSLEQERELLARYIHSTNQLEGNNLTLAQTQSIIDNGEVSGDNIKTRDILEQKGTYKALIRMLKAVREQEPLSIELMKELNWLTVGTLFQDD
;
A
#
# COMPACT_ATOMS: atom_id res chain seq x y z
N MET A 1 -19.88 -16.98 11.20
CA MET A 1 -18.63 -17.75 11.06
C MET A 1 -17.51 -16.87 11.58
N ASP A 2 -16.83 -17.30 12.64
CA ASP A 2 -15.83 -16.49 13.33
C ASP A 2 -14.58 -16.31 12.45
N ILE A 3 -14.08 -15.07 12.35
CA ILE A 3 -12.90 -14.73 11.56
C ILE A 3 -11.64 -15.42 12.09
N PHE A 4 -11.56 -15.70 13.39
CA PHE A 4 -10.43 -16.41 13.99
C PHE A 4 -10.37 -17.88 13.56
N ILE A 5 -11.53 -18.55 13.50
CA ILE A 5 -11.64 -19.92 12.99
C ILE A 5 -11.22 -20.00 11.52
N LEU A 6 -11.55 -18.97 10.74
CA LEU A 6 -11.19 -18.90 9.34
C LEU A 6 -9.67 -18.72 9.15
N LEU A 7 -9.06 -17.84 9.94
CA LEU A 7 -7.61 -17.60 9.94
C LEU A 7 -6.82 -18.84 10.34
N ASP A 8 -7.25 -19.58 11.37
CA ASP A 8 -6.62 -20.83 11.78
C ASP A 8 -6.74 -21.94 10.72
N LYS A 9 -7.86 -21.98 10.00
CA LYS A 9 -8.04 -22.88 8.85
C LYS A 9 -7.07 -22.55 7.72
N TYR A 10 -6.88 -21.28 7.38
CA TYR A 10 -5.93 -20.89 6.33
C TYR A 10 -4.48 -21.16 6.73
N LYS A 11 -4.11 -20.87 7.98
CA LYS A 11 -2.78 -21.19 8.54
C LYS A 11 -2.49 -22.69 8.51
N SER A 12 -3.44 -23.53 8.93
CA SER A 12 -3.26 -24.98 8.95
C SER A 12 -3.19 -25.63 7.58
N GLN A 13 -3.72 -24.97 6.54
CA GLN A 13 -3.65 -25.42 5.15
C GLN A 13 -2.38 -24.97 4.42
N ASN A 14 -1.46 -24.27 5.10
CA ASN A 14 -0.25 -23.72 4.50
C ASN A 14 -0.54 -22.90 3.22
N ILE A 15 -1.71 -22.24 3.21
CA ILE A 15 -2.11 -21.34 2.12
C ILE A 15 -1.29 -20.07 2.31
N VAL A 16 -0.08 -20.12 1.78
CA VAL A 16 0.78 -18.96 1.59
C VAL A 16 0.35 -18.32 0.27
N LEU A 17 0.10 -17.02 0.30
CA LEU A 17 -0.19 -16.29 -0.92
C LEU A 17 1.01 -16.42 -1.88
N SER A 18 0.74 -16.59 -3.18
CA SER A 18 1.80 -16.41 -4.16
C SER A 18 2.28 -14.96 -4.16
N LEU A 19 3.49 -14.71 -4.65
CA LEU A 19 4.00 -13.34 -4.81
C LEU A 19 3.06 -12.46 -5.65
N GLU A 20 2.40 -13.04 -6.66
CA GLU A 20 1.37 -12.32 -7.44
C GLU A 20 0.15 -11.97 -6.61
N GLN A 21 -0.36 -12.90 -5.80
CA GLN A 21 -1.52 -12.67 -4.95
C GLN A 21 -1.23 -11.61 -3.86
N GLU A 22 -0.02 -11.62 -3.29
CA GLU A 22 0.42 -10.58 -2.36
C GLU A 22 0.45 -9.21 -3.03
N ARG A 23 1.06 -9.11 -4.22
CA ARG A 23 1.11 -7.86 -5.00
C ARG A 23 -0.27 -7.34 -5.36
N GLU A 24 -1.17 -8.22 -5.81
CA GLU A 24 -2.54 -7.86 -6.13
C GLU A 24 -3.32 -7.37 -4.90
N LEU A 25 -3.08 -7.98 -3.73
CA LEU A 25 -3.67 -7.53 -2.47
C LEU A 25 -3.16 -6.13 -2.08
N LEU A 26 -1.85 -5.89 -2.19
CA LEU A 26 -1.26 -4.57 -1.94
C LEU A 26 -1.82 -3.52 -2.91
N ALA A 27 -1.89 -3.83 -4.21
CA ALA A 27 -2.43 -2.95 -5.23
C ALA A 27 -3.90 -2.57 -4.94
N ARG A 28 -4.74 -3.55 -4.57
CA ARG A 28 -6.12 -3.30 -4.16
C ARG A 28 -6.20 -2.39 -2.94
N TYR A 29 -5.42 -2.66 -1.90
CA TYR A 29 -5.41 -1.84 -0.70
C TYR A 29 -5.02 -0.39 -1.01
N ILE A 30 -3.94 -0.18 -1.75
CA ILE A 30 -3.41 1.15 -2.10
C ILE A 30 -4.40 1.89 -2.99
N HIS A 31 -4.96 1.23 -4.00
CA HIS A 31 -5.99 1.80 -4.87
C HIS A 31 -7.19 2.27 -4.04
N SER A 32 -7.76 1.37 -3.22
CA SER A 32 -8.96 1.69 -2.44
C SER A 32 -8.71 2.80 -1.41
N THR A 33 -7.59 2.77 -0.68
CA THR A 33 -7.32 3.79 0.35
C THR A 33 -7.09 5.16 -0.28
N ASN A 34 -6.38 5.25 -1.40
CA ASN A 34 -6.15 6.54 -2.05
C ASN A 34 -7.40 7.03 -2.78
N GLN A 35 -8.23 6.13 -3.33
CA GLN A 35 -9.50 6.49 -3.95
C GLN A 35 -10.46 7.15 -2.96
N LEU A 36 -10.49 6.70 -1.70
CA LEU A 36 -11.28 7.33 -0.63
C LEU A 36 -10.87 8.79 -0.40
N GLU A 37 -9.60 9.13 -0.60
CA GLU A 37 -9.05 10.49 -0.48
C GLU A 37 -9.17 11.30 -1.79
N GLY A 38 -9.83 10.76 -2.83
CA GLY A 38 -10.09 11.43 -4.10
C GLY A 38 -9.03 11.24 -5.19
N ASN A 39 -8.14 10.26 -5.03
CA ASN A 39 -7.22 9.82 -6.09
C ASN A 39 -8.00 9.15 -7.23
N ASN A 40 -7.67 9.48 -8.48
CA ASN A 40 -8.45 9.04 -9.64
C ASN A 40 -7.79 7.91 -10.44
N LEU A 41 -6.66 7.37 -9.98
CA LEU A 41 -5.99 6.28 -10.68
C LEU A 41 -6.79 4.98 -10.55
N THR A 42 -6.94 4.29 -11.67
CA THR A 42 -7.58 2.97 -11.73
C THR A 42 -6.72 1.90 -11.04
N LEU A 43 -7.32 0.77 -10.65
CA LEU A 43 -6.57 -0.36 -10.09
C LEU A 43 -5.44 -0.84 -11.03
N ALA A 44 -5.69 -0.89 -12.33
CA ALA A 44 -4.67 -1.28 -13.32
C ALA A 44 -3.48 -0.31 -13.34
N GLN A 45 -3.75 0.99 -13.20
CA GLN A 45 -2.71 2.01 -13.10
C GLN A 45 -1.94 1.91 -11.78
N THR A 46 -2.62 1.68 -10.65
CA THR A 46 -1.96 1.41 -9.36
C THR A 46 -1.05 0.18 -9.46
N GLN A 47 -1.52 -0.90 -10.10
CA GLN A 47 -0.72 -2.11 -10.30
C GLN A 47 0.52 -1.84 -11.15
N SER A 48 0.37 -1.11 -12.27
CA SER A 48 1.49 -0.71 -13.13
C SER A 48 2.53 0.13 -12.36
N ILE A 49 2.09 1.05 -11.50
CA ILE A 49 2.99 1.85 -10.67
C ILE A 49 3.79 0.98 -9.69
N ILE A 50 3.14 -0.02 -9.08
CA ILE A 50 3.79 -0.92 -8.12
C ILE A 50 4.78 -1.85 -8.82
N ASP A 51 4.40 -2.40 -9.98
CA ASP A 51 5.21 -3.40 -10.68
C ASP A 51 6.38 -2.77 -11.45
N ASN A 52 6.14 -1.63 -12.11
CA ASN A 52 7.09 -1.04 -13.07
C ASN A 52 7.54 0.38 -12.71
N GLY A 53 6.93 1.02 -11.69
CA GLY A 53 7.21 2.41 -11.35
C GLY A 53 6.61 3.44 -12.32
N GLU A 54 5.88 2.98 -13.33
CA GLU A 54 5.36 3.77 -14.45
C GLU A 54 3.83 3.67 -14.57
N VAL A 55 3.23 4.68 -15.17
CA VAL A 55 1.79 4.73 -15.44
C VAL A 55 1.54 5.34 -16.80
N SER A 56 0.52 4.86 -17.50
CA SER A 56 0.10 5.36 -18.81
C SER A 56 -1.41 5.59 -18.84
N GLY A 57 -1.85 6.47 -19.74
CA GLY A 57 -3.25 6.87 -19.91
C GLY A 57 -3.44 8.38 -19.80
N ASP A 58 -4.69 8.80 -19.91
CA ASP A 58 -5.07 10.21 -19.95
C ASP A 58 -5.41 10.77 -18.56
N ASN A 59 -5.33 12.10 -18.41
CA ASN A 59 -5.73 12.85 -17.21
C ASN A 59 -5.06 12.43 -15.90
N ILE A 60 -3.83 11.91 -15.96
CA ILE A 60 -3.07 11.49 -14.79
C ILE A 60 -2.41 12.70 -14.12
N LYS A 61 -2.75 12.93 -12.86
CA LYS A 61 -2.12 13.98 -12.04
C LYS A 61 -0.86 13.44 -11.38
N THR A 62 0.22 14.24 -11.40
CA THR A 62 1.48 13.90 -10.70
C THR A 62 1.23 13.62 -9.22
N ARG A 63 0.39 14.42 -8.55
CA ARG A 63 -0.02 14.20 -7.16
C ARG A 63 -0.56 12.79 -6.95
N ASP A 64 -1.50 12.37 -7.80
CA ASP A 64 -2.14 11.06 -7.67
C ASP A 64 -1.11 9.92 -7.84
N ILE A 65 -0.10 10.07 -8.72
CA ILE A 65 1.02 9.12 -8.84
C ILE A 65 1.85 9.08 -7.55
N LEU A 66 2.21 10.25 -7.03
CA LEU A 66 3.05 10.38 -5.84
C LEU A 66 2.35 9.78 -4.62
N GLU A 67 1.04 9.97 -4.46
CA GLU A 67 0.23 9.33 -3.41
C GLU A 67 0.26 7.80 -3.52
N GLN A 68 0.10 7.22 -4.73
CA GLN A 68 0.19 5.75 -4.89
C GLN A 68 1.57 5.23 -4.47
N LYS A 69 2.64 5.90 -4.92
CA LYS A 69 4.02 5.53 -4.57
C LYS A 69 4.30 5.72 -3.08
N GLY A 70 3.78 6.79 -2.48
CA GLY A 70 3.95 7.10 -1.07
C GLY A 70 3.26 6.08 -0.18
N THR A 71 1.97 5.82 -0.42
CA THR A 71 1.20 4.79 0.29
C THR A 71 1.85 3.42 0.16
N TYR A 72 2.38 3.05 -1.03
CA TYR A 72 3.15 1.80 -1.19
C TYR A 72 4.37 1.74 -0.27
N LYS A 73 5.20 2.80 -0.25
CA LYS A 73 6.39 2.85 0.64
C LYS A 73 6.01 2.76 2.11
N ALA A 74 4.98 3.49 2.54
CA ALA A 74 4.49 3.44 3.91
C ALA A 74 3.99 2.04 4.28
N LEU A 75 3.26 1.38 3.39
CA LEU A 75 2.75 0.02 3.59
C LEU A 75 3.89 -1.00 3.75
N ILE A 76 4.91 -0.94 2.89
CA ILE A 76 6.10 -1.81 3.01
C ILE A 76 6.84 -1.54 4.34
N ARG A 77 6.99 -0.27 4.74
CA ARG A 77 7.62 0.10 6.01
C ARG A 77 6.83 -0.42 7.21
N MET A 78 5.50 -0.35 7.17
CA MET A 78 4.61 -0.88 8.21
C MET A 78 4.73 -2.41 8.31
N LEU A 79 4.70 -3.12 7.19
CA LEU A 79 4.89 -4.58 7.19
C LEU A 79 6.25 -4.99 7.76
N LYS A 80 7.30 -4.21 7.46
CA LYS A 80 8.63 -4.39 8.07
C LYS A 80 8.59 -4.21 9.58
N ALA A 81 7.97 -3.15 10.10
CA ALA A 81 7.81 -2.91 11.54
C ALA A 81 7.10 -4.08 12.23
N VAL A 82 6.02 -4.60 11.63
CA VAL A 82 5.29 -5.77 12.16
C VAL A 82 6.19 -7.00 12.21
N ARG A 83 6.92 -7.29 11.12
CA ARG A 83 7.84 -8.43 11.06
C ARG A 83 8.96 -8.34 12.10
N GLU A 84 9.47 -7.14 12.33
CA GLU A 84 10.58 -6.87 13.25
C GLU A 84 10.11 -6.63 14.69
N GLN A 85 8.80 -6.73 14.95
CA GLN A 85 8.17 -6.48 16.25
C GLN A 85 8.54 -5.09 16.82
N GLU A 86 8.69 -4.11 15.94
CA GLU A 86 8.93 -2.72 16.34
C GLU A 86 7.73 -2.21 17.15
N PRO A 87 7.93 -1.57 18.32
CA PRO A 87 6.85 -0.96 19.06
C PRO A 87 6.16 0.16 18.28
N LEU A 88 4.84 0.30 18.43
CA LEU A 88 4.13 1.46 17.92
C LEU A 88 4.59 2.71 18.68
N SER A 89 5.20 3.65 17.96
CA SER A 89 5.74 4.89 18.50
C SER A 89 5.30 6.11 17.67
N ILE A 90 5.44 7.30 18.25
CA ILE A 90 5.15 8.55 17.55
C ILE A 90 6.13 8.74 16.37
N GLU A 91 7.37 8.30 16.54
CA GLU A 91 8.42 8.35 15.53
C GLU A 91 8.04 7.50 14.32
N LEU A 92 7.58 6.26 14.55
CA LEU A 92 7.10 5.37 13.49
C LEU A 92 5.88 5.98 12.78
N MET A 93 4.92 6.54 13.52
CA MET A 93 3.75 7.19 12.92
C MET A 93 4.13 8.38 12.04
N LYS A 94 5.09 9.20 12.47
CA LYS A 94 5.62 10.32 11.68
C LYS A 94 6.36 9.85 10.43
N GLU A 95 7.16 8.80 10.55
CA GLU A 95 7.86 8.19 9.41
C GLU A 95 6.85 7.68 8.37
N LEU A 96 5.83 6.93 8.79
CA LEU A 96 4.79 6.42 7.91
C LEU A 96 4.03 7.56 7.22
N ASN A 97 3.66 8.61 7.95
CA ASN A 97 3.00 9.78 7.37
C ASN A 97 3.89 10.49 6.34
N TRP A 98 5.17 10.68 6.66
CA TRP A 98 6.15 11.27 5.74
C TRP A 98 6.32 10.44 4.46
N LEU A 99 6.33 9.10 4.58
CA LEU A 99 6.38 8.23 3.42
C LEU A 99 5.10 8.34 2.56
N THR A 100 3.93 8.46 3.18
CA THR A 100 2.64 8.54 2.47
C THR A 100 2.49 9.85 1.69
N VAL A 101 2.79 11.00 2.31
CA VAL A 101 2.46 12.32 1.73
C VAL A 101 3.62 13.32 1.69
N GLY A 102 4.75 13.05 2.36
CA GLY A 102 5.84 14.02 2.52
C GLY A 102 6.43 14.52 1.19
N THR A 103 6.46 13.68 0.16
CA THR A 103 6.92 14.07 -1.19
C THR A 103 6.01 15.07 -1.90
N LEU A 104 4.77 15.26 -1.42
CA LEU A 104 3.86 16.26 -1.97
C LEU A 104 4.16 17.68 -1.48
N PHE A 105 4.95 17.81 -0.41
CA PHE A 105 5.26 19.07 0.27
C PHE A 105 6.73 19.50 0.09
N GLN A 106 7.47 18.86 -0.82
CA GLN A 106 8.87 19.21 -1.10
C GLN A 106 9.02 20.34 -2.14
N ASP A 107 7.93 20.76 -2.77
CA ASP A 107 7.91 21.82 -3.79
C ASP A 107 7.59 23.23 -3.22
N ASP A 108 7.60 23.41 -1.89
CA ASP A 108 7.44 24.70 -1.19
C ASP A 108 8.77 25.25 -0.61
#